data_AF-A0A3Q4C0Q9-F1
#
_entry.id   AF-A0A3Q4C0Q9-F1
#
_cell.length_a   1.000
_cell.length_b   1.000
_cell.length_c   1.000
_cell.angle_alpha   90.00
_cell.angle_beta   90.00
_cell.angle_gamma   90.00
#
_symmetry.space_group_name_H-M   'P 1'
#
loop_
_entity.id
_entity.type
_entity.pdbx_description
1 polymer ?
#
loop_
_entity_poly.entity_id
_entity_poly.type
_entity_poly.pdbx_seq_one_letter_code
_entity_poly.pdbx_strand_id
1 'polypeptide(L)'
;MSREFLKGKCLEMSGQDNRLVKKTQLLDRGQWANKLEFLLAVAGTLVGLGNLWRFPYLCYKNGGGAFLVPYVLFLLACGIPMFLLETAMGQFTSQGCITCWRHFCPLFEGIGYATQVVIAYAAVSYIVIQAWAFFYLFSSFSADIPWASCKNSWNTGFSFFKPLHQSTKADFFQVVVLC
;
A
#
# COMPACT_ATOMS: atom_id res chain seq x y z
N MET A 1 -20.71 -43.57 -43.22
CA MET A 1 -20.90 -42.16 -43.63
C MET A 1 -21.41 -41.21 -42.52
N SER A 2 -21.88 -41.70 -41.36
CA SER A 2 -22.40 -40.85 -40.26
C SER A 2 -21.38 -40.53 -39.12
N ARG A 3 -20.17 -41.12 -39.13
CA ARG A 3 -19.16 -40.92 -38.07
C ARG A 3 -18.19 -39.75 -38.29
N GLU A 4 -18.12 -39.20 -39.50
CA GLU A 4 -17.27 -38.04 -39.83
C GLU A 4 -17.92 -36.72 -39.35
N PHE A 5 -19.25 -36.63 -39.35
CA PHE A 5 -19.99 -35.40 -39.01
C PHE A 5 -19.99 -35.07 -37.51
N LEU A 6 -19.86 -36.08 -36.63
CA LEU A 6 -19.78 -35.88 -35.18
C LEU A 6 -18.37 -35.54 -34.69
N LYS A 7 -17.33 -35.92 -35.44
CA LYS A 7 -15.94 -35.59 -35.10
C LYS A 7 -15.60 -34.11 -35.41
N GLY A 8 -16.26 -33.54 -36.43
CA GLY A 8 -16.15 -32.11 -36.76
C GLY A 8 -16.75 -31.17 -35.70
N LYS A 9 -17.89 -31.53 -35.09
CA LYS A 9 -18.57 -30.67 -34.08
C LYS A 9 -17.95 -30.72 -32.69
N CYS A 10 -17.31 -31.82 -32.28
CA CYS A 10 -16.67 -31.94 -30.96
C CYS A 10 -15.37 -31.11 -30.86
N LEU A 11 -14.64 -30.97 -31.97
CA LEU A 11 -13.40 -30.19 -32.01
C LEU A 11 -13.64 -28.66 -32.03
N GLU A 12 -14.77 -28.18 -32.55
CA GLU A 12 -15.13 -26.75 -32.47
C GLU A 12 -15.81 -26.37 -31.14
N MET A 13 -16.46 -27.32 -30.45
CA MET A 13 -17.12 -27.05 -29.16
C MET A 13 -16.16 -26.85 -27.99
N SER A 14 -14.96 -27.46 -28.00
CA SER A 14 -13.97 -27.21 -26.94
C SER A 14 -13.37 -25.80 -26.98
N GLY A 15 -13.44 -25.12 -28.13
CA GLY A 15 -12.86 -23.79 -28.33
C GLY A 15 -13.79 -22.62 -27.99
N GLN A 16 -15.11 -22.85 -27.93
CA GLN A 16 -16.11 -21.83 -27.63
C GLN A 16 -16.58 -21.91 -26.18
N ASP A 17 -16.73 -23.12 -25.64
CA ASP A 17 -17.09 -23.36 -24.24
C ASP A 17 -15.96 -22.95 -23.28
N ASN A 18 -14.70 -23.31 -23.57
CA ASN A 18 -13.55 -22.80 -22.80
C ASN A 18 -13.44 -21.27 -22.85
N ARG A 19 -13.89 -20.63 -23.92
CA ARG A 19 -13.82 -19.17 -24.07
C ARG A 19 -14.92 -18.49 -23.25
N LEU A 20 -16.12 -19.05 -23.25
CA LEU A 20 -17.23 -18.61 -22.41
C LEU A 20 -16.92 -18.85 -20.93
N VAL A 21 -16.46 -20.04 -20.55
CA VAL A 21 -16.02 -20.35 -19.18
C VAL A 21 -14.89 -19.41 -18.76
N LYS A 22 -13.87 -19.19 -19.60
CA LYS A 22 -12.79 -18.24 -19.28
C LYS A 22 -13.30 -16.80 -19.17
N LYS A 23 -14.27 -16.39 -19.99
CA LYS A 23 -14.87 -15.04 -19.93
C LYS A 23 -15.74 -14.86 -18.68
N THR A 24 -16.48 -15.90 -18.27
CA THR A 24 -17.26 -15.94 -17.03
C THR A 24 -16.36 -15.91 -15.79
N GLN A 25 -15.28 -16.68 -15.79
CA GLN A 25 -14.25 -16.67 -14.73
C GLN A 25 -13.54 -15.30 -14.63
N LEU A 26 -13.33 -14.61 -15.75
CA LEU A 26 -12.77 -13.25 -15.78
C LEU A 26 -13.76 -12.19 -15.28
N LEU A 27 -15.06 -12.38 -15.55
CA LEU A 27 -16.12 -11.48 -15.08
C LEU A 27 -16.38 -11.64 -13.57
N ASP A 28 -16.31 -12.86 -13.05
CA ASP A 28 -16.47 -13.17 -11.62
C ASP A 28 -15.32 -12.57 -10.77
N ARG A 29 -14.12 -12.46 -11.37
CA ARG A 29 -12.91 -12.01 -10.67
C ARG A 29 -12.70 -10.49 -10.69
N GLY A 30 -13.51 -9.74 -11.43
CA GLY A 30 -13.36 -8.30 -11.64
C GLY A 30 -12.09 -7.97 -12.45
N GLN A 31 -12.25 -7.23 -13.54
CA GLN A 31 -11.12 -6.68 -14.30
C GLN A 31 -11.06 -5.17 -14.06
N TRP A 32 -9.85 -4.62 -14.04
CA TRP A 32 -9.66 -3.17 -14.05
C TRP A 32 -10.24 -2.60 -15.35
N ALA A 33 -11.05 -1.54 -15.26
CA ALA A 33 -11.64 -0.94 -16.44
C ALA A 33 -10.59 -0.20 -17.26
N ASN A 34 -9.60 0.39 -16.58
CA ASN A 34 -8.52 1.15 -17.22
C ASN A 34 -7.14 0.81 -16.63
N LYS A 35 -6.10 0.88 -17.48
CA LYS A 35 -4.70 0.74 -17.03
C LYS A 35 -4.30 1.81 -16.02
N LEU A 36 -4.91 3.00 -16.09
CA LEU A 36 -4.67 4.08 -15.15
C LEU A 36 -5.20 3.76 -13.75
N GLU A 37 -6.34 3.09 -13.62
CA GLU A 37 -6.88 2.66 -12.31
C GLU A 37 -5.91 1.69 -11.63
N PHE A 38 -5.33 0.77 -12.40
CA PHE A 38 -4.29 -0.13 -11.91
C PHE A 38 -3.03 0.64 -11.47
N LEU A 39 -2.53 1.57 -12.29
CA LEU A 39 -1.36 2.38 -11.95
C LEU A 39 -1.60 3.26 -10.72
N LEU A 40 -2.79 3.83 -10.59
CA LEU A 40 -3.18 4.65 -9.43
C LEU A 40 -3.29 3.80 -8.17
N ALA A 41 -3.86 2.59 -8.26
CA ALA A 41 -3.92 1.67 -7.13
C ALA A 41 -2.51 1.27 -6.66
N VAL A 42 -1.61 0.93 -7.59
CA VAL A 42 -0.21 0.62 -7.30
C VAL A 42 0.55 1.84 -6.74
N ALA A 43 0.37 3.02 -7.32
CA ALA A 43 1.01 4.24 -6.82
C ALA A 43 0.55 4.55 -5.39
N GLY A 44 -0.74 4.35 -5.08
CA GLY A 44 -1.30 4.53 -3.75
C GLY A 44 -0.74 3.55 -2.71
N THR A 45 -0.43 2.30 -3.09
CA THR A 45 0.20 1.34 -2.19
C THR A 45 1.69 1.60 -1.99
N LEU A 46 2.39 2.17 -2.99
CA LEU A 46 3.80 2.54 -2.90
C LEU A 46 4.04 3.84 -2.11
N VAL A 47 3.16 4.83 -2.27
CA VAL A 47 3.24 6.13 -1.59
C VAL A 47 2.50 6.07 -0.25
N GLY A 48 3.09 5.40 0.75
CA GLY A 48 2.58 5.40 2.12
C GLY A 48 2.94 6.66 2.91
N LEU A 49 2.04 7.15 3.78
CA LEU A 49 2.30 8.18 4.80
C LEU A 49 3.53 7.84 5.65
N GLY A 50 3.79 6.55 5.88
CA GLY A 50 4.99 6.09 6.57
C GLY A 50 6.29 6.51 5.88
N ASN A 51 6.31 6.56 4.54
CA ASN A 51 7.47 7.04 3.79
C ASN A 51 7.65 8.55 3.96
N LEU A 52 6.58 9.32 4.12
CA LEU A 52 6.63 10.79 4.21
C LEU A 52 7.36 11.30 5.47
N TRP A 53 7.21 10.64 6.63
CA TRP A 53 7.92 11.05 7.84
C TRP A 53 9.25 10.32 8.06
N ARG A 54 9.35 9.06 7.61
CA ARG A 54 10.52 8.21 7.87
C ARG A 54 11.69 8.60 6.98
N PHE A 55 11.39 8.92 5.71
CA PHE A 55 12.39 9.25 4.73
C PHE A 55 13.16 10.54 5.08
N PRO A 56 12.50 11.67 5.45
CA PRO A 56 13.22 12.87 5.87
C PRO A 56 14.04 12.66 7.13
N TYR A 57 13.52 11.91 8.11
CA TYR A 57 14.24 11.62 9.35
C TYR A 57 15.53 10.82 9.08
N LEU A 58 15.44 9.81 8.23
CA LEU A 58 16.59 8.94 7.90
C LEU A 58 17.63 9.67 7.05
N CYS A 59 17.19 10.50 6.10
CA CYS A 59 18.09 11.36 5.32
C CYS A 59 18.84 12.33 6.24
N TYR A 60 18.14 12.99 7.17
CA TYR A 60 18.78 13.96 8.06
C TYR A 60 19.87 13.31 8.94
N LYS A 61 19.62 12.11 9.47
CA LYS A 61 20.58 11.40 10.33
C LYS A 61 21.79 10.84 9.57
N ASN A 62 21.63 10.47 8.31
CA ASN A 62 22.65 9.78 7.51
C ASN A 62 23.39 10.69 6.51
N GLY A 63 23.54 11.98 6.83
CA GLY A 63 24.30 12.92 5.99
C GLY A 63 23.50 13.65 4.91
N GLY A 64 22.18 13.78 5.10
CA GLY A 64 21.29 14.56 4.24
C GLY A 64 21.15 14.00 2.84
N GLY A 65 21.46 14.83 1.83
CA GLY A 65 21.31 14.48 0.41
C GLY A 65 22.26 13.38 -0.08
N ALA A 66 23.39 13.12 0.60
CA ALA A 66 24.31 12.05 0.21
C ALA A 66 23.70 10.65 0.40
N PHE A 67 22.77 10.49 1.34
CA PHE A 67 22.03 9.24 1.58
C PHE A 67 21.08 8.89 0.43
N LEU A 68 20.75 9.85 -0.45
CA LEU A 68 19.86 9.63 -1.59
C LEU A 68 20.48 8.72 -2.65
N VAL A 69 21.81 8.80 -2.84
CA VAL A 69 22.54 8.02 -3.85
C VAL A 69 22.45 6.51 -3.60
N PRO A 70 22.85 5.98 -2.42
CA PRO A 70 22.68 4.55 -2.14
C PRO A 70 21.20 4.14 -2.13
N TYR A 71 20.31 5.01 -1.65
CA TYR A 71 18.86 4.73 -1.62
C TYR A 71 18.29 4.48 -3.02
N VAL A 72 18.60 5.35 -3.99
CA VAL A 72 18.14 5.17 -5.38
C VAL A 72 18.79 3.94 -6.03
N LEU A 73 20.08 3.67 -5.76
CA LEU A 73 20.74 2.48 -6.28
C LEU A 73 20.08 1.19 -5.79
N PHE A 74 19.76 1.08 -4.49
CA PHE A 74 19.04 -0.08 -3.96
C PHE A 74 17.60 -0.16 -4.48
N LEU A 75 16.94 0.98 -4.71
CA LEU A 75 15.60 1.02 -5.28
C LEU A 75 15.59 0.49 -6.72
N LEU A 76 16.57 0.89 -7.55
CA LEU A 76 16.69 0.42 -8.93
C LEU A 76 17.15 -1.05 -8.99
N ALA A 77 18.12 -1.44 -8.17
CA ALA A 77 18.72 -2.77 -8.20
C ALA A 77 17.87 -3.87 -7.54
N CYS A 78 17.12 -3.53 -6.48
CA CYS A 78 16.32 -4.50 -5.73
C CYS A 78 14.82 -4.15 -5.72
N GLY A 79 14.46 -2.87 -5.60
CA GLY A 79 13.07 -2.44 -5.55
C GLY A 79 12.30 -2.72 -6.85
N ILE A 80 12.82 -2.25 -7.99
CA ILE A 80 12.18 -2.47 -9.30
C ILE A 80 12.07 -3.97 -9.64
N PRO A 81 13.14 -4.79 -9.51
CA PRO A 81 13.05 -6.21 -9.80
C PRO A 81 12.06 -6.95 -8.89
N MET A 82 12.01 -6.61 -7.60
CA MET A 82 11.06 -7.21 -6.66
C MET A 82 9.61 -6.85 -7.04
N PHE A 83 9.35 -5.57 -7.37
CA PHE A 83 8.02 -5.11 -7.78
C PHE A 83 7.55 -5.78 -9.09
N LEU A 84 8.45 -5.91 -10.07
CA LEU A 84 8.16 -6.60 -11.32
C LEU A 84 7.91 -8.09 -11.10
N LEU A 85 8.68 -8.75 -10.23
CA LEU A 85 8.50 -10.15 -9.88
C LEU A 85 7.14 -10.38 -9.23
N GLU A 86 6.77 -9.55 -8.24
CA GLU A 86 5.47 -9.64 -7.56
C GLU A 86 4.30 -9.42 -8.53
N THR A 87 4.41 -8.38 -9.38
CA THR A 87 3.37 -8.09 -10.37
C THR A 87 3.27 -9.20 -11.43
N ALA A 88 4.39 -9.72 -11.92
CA ALA A 88 4.42 -10.82 -12.89
C ALA A 88 3.82 -12.10 -12.31
N MET A 89 4.13 -12.44 -11.05
CA MET A 89 3.51 -13.57 -10.36
C MET A 89 2.00 -13.38 -10.17
N GLY A 90 1.56 -12.18 -9.76
CA GLY A 90 0.14 -11.86 -9.61
C GLY A 90 -0.65 -11.97 -10.92
N GLN A 91 -0.07 -11.53 -12.04
CA GLN A 91 -0.66 -11.66 -13.37
C GLN A 91 -0.67 -13.11 -13.87
N PHE A 92 0.44 -13.84 -13.65
CA PHE A 92 0.59 -15.24 -14.10
C PHE A 92 -0.35 -16.20 -13.39
N THR A 93 -0.35 -16.18 -12.05
CA THR A 93 -1.16 -17.12 -11.28
C THR A 93 -2.61 -16.71 -11.24
N SER A 94 -2.90 -15.42 -11.43
CA SER A 94 -4.27 -14.92 -11.42
C SER A 94 -5.03 -15.49 -10.21
N GLN A 95 -4.38 -15.45 -9.04
CA GLN A 95 -4.97 -15.80 -7.74
C GLN A 95 -4.46 -14.85 -6.66
N GLY A 96 -5.04 -14.89 -5.46
CA GLY A 96 -4.59 -14.07 -4.33
C GLY A 96 -3.26 -14.57 -3.76
N CYS A 97 -2.55 -13.72 -2.99
CA CYS A 97 -1.22 -14.02 -2.47
C CYS A 97 -1.13 -15.37 -1.75
N ILE A 98 -2.16 -15.77 -0.99
CA ILE A 98 -2.19 -17.04 -0.25
C ILE A 98 -2.30 -18.25 -1.20
N THR A 99 -3.23 -18.20 -2.15
CA THR A 99 -3.49 -19.30 -3.10
C THR A 99 -2.38 -19.42 -4.15
N CYS A 100 -1.69 -18.31 -4.48
CA CYS A 100 -0.54 -18.32 -5.37
C CYS A 100 0.60 -19.21 -4.85
N TRP A 101 0.96 -19.08 -3.56
CA TRP A 101 2.03 -19.89 -2.96
C TRP A 101 1.70 -21.38 -2.98
N ARG A 102 0.43 -21.75 -2.81
CA ARG A 102 -0.04 -23.13 -2.86
C ARG A 102 0.13 -23.76 -4.26
N HIS A 103 0.04 -22.97 -5.33
CA HIS A 103 0.21 -23.43 -6.70
C HIS A 103 1.67 -23.65 -7.11
N PHE A 104 2.60 -22.87 -6.56
CA PHE A 104 4.03 -23.02 -6.84
C PHE A 104 4.68 -24.12 -5.99
N CYS A 105 4.45 -24.10 -4.67
CA CYS A 105 5.02 -25.05 -3.72
C CYS A 105 4.19 -25.02 -2.42
N PRO A 106 3.45 -26.09 -2.07
CA PRO A 106 2.62 -26.11 -0.86
C PRO A 106 3.43 -25.96 0.45
N LEU A 107 4.74 -26.21 0.42
CA LEU A 107 5.63 -25.99 1.57
C LEU A 107 5.77 -24.50 1.95
N PHE A 108 5.58 -23.57 0.99
CA PHE A 108 5.67 -22.13 1.22
C PHE A 108 4.32 -21.48 1.54
N GLU A 109 3.27 -22.27 1.79
CA GLU A 109 1.95 -21.77 2.17
C GLU A 109 2.00 -20.88 3.43
N GLY A 110 2.93 -21.17 4.35
CA GLY A 110 3.18 -20.36 5.54
C GLY A 110 3.62 -18.92 5.26
N ILE A 111 4.28 -18.66 4.13
CA ILE A 111 4.70 -17.29 3.74
C ILE A 111 3.47 -16.43 3.45
N GLY A 112 2.47 -16.98 2.75
CA GLY A 112 1.23 -16.27 2.45
C GLY A 112 0.48 -15.87 3.73
N TYR A 113 0.34 -16.79 4.68
CA TYR A 113 -0.29 -16.50 5.96
C TYR A 113 0.51 -15.48 6.79
N ALA A 114 1.83 -15.62 6.85
CA ALA A 114 2.70 -14.68 7.55
C ALA A 114 2.57 -13.26 6.98
N THR A 115 2.60 -13.11 5.65
CA THR A 115 2.39 -11.81 5.01
C THR A 115 1.04 -11.21 5.36
N GLN A 116 -0.01 -12.03 5.45
CA GLN A 116 -1.35 -11.52 5.73
C GLN A 116 -1.52 -11.07 7.17
N VAL A 117 -0.89 -11.74 8.13
CA VAL A 117 -0.84 -11.28 9.53
C VAL A 117 -0.11 -9.95 9.65
N VAL A 118 1.04 -9.80 8.96
CA VAL A 118 1.81 -8.55 8.95
C VAL A 118 0.98 -7.41 8.35
N ILE A 119 0.31 -7.63 7.22
CA ILE A 119 -0.55 -6.63 6.58
C ILE A 119 -1.72 -6.26 7.49
N ALA A 120 -2.36 -7.22 8.17
CA ALA A 120 -3.44 -6.95 9.10
C ALA A 120 -2.98 -6.09 10.28
N TYR A 121 -1.82 -6.41 10.88
CA TYR A 121 -1.24 -5.60 11.95
C TYR A 121 -0.88 -4.18 11.47
N ALA A 122 -0.29 -4.06 10.29
CA ALA A 122 0.00 -2.78 9.67
C ALA A 122 -1.29 -1.98 9.42
N ALA A 123 -2.35 -2.60 8.90
CA ALA A 123 -3.63 -1.95 8.64
C ALA A 123 -4.25 -1.37 9.93
N VAL A 124 -4.25 -2.13 11.04
CA VAL A 124 -4.77 -1.65 12.33
C VAL A 124 -4.01 -0.41 12.81
N SER A 125 -2.67 -0.48 12.82
CA SER A 125 -1.85 0.67 13.25
C SER A 125 -2.04 1.89 12.34
N TYR A 126 -2.24 1.67 11.05
CA TYR A 126 -2.40 2.73 10.06
C TYR A 126 -3.79 3.40 10.10
N ILE A 127 -4.85 2.66 10.45
CA ILE A 127 -6.19 3.22 10.67
C ILE A 127 -6.19 4.18 11.86
N VAL A 128 -5.48 3.84 12.95
CA VAL A 128 -5.36 4.72 14.13
C VAL A 128 -4.70 6.04 13.74
N ILE A 129 -3.60 6.00 12.98
CA ILE A 129 -2.89 7.21 12.54
C ILE A 129 -3.77 8.06 11.61
N GLN A 130 -4.51 7.43 10.69
CA GLN A 130 -5.46 8.15 9.84
C GLN A 130 -6.60 8.78 10.64
N ALA A 131 -7.13 8.10 11.66
CA ALA A 131 -8.16 8.66 12.53
C ALA A 131 -7.67 9.92 13.24
N TRP A 132 -6.42 9.92 13.73
CA TRP A 132 -5.80 11.10 14.32
C TRP A 132 -5.61 12.21 13.28
N ALA A 133 -5.14 11.88 12.07
CA ALA A 133 -5.00 12.85 11.00
C ALA A 133 -6.33 13.52 10.63
N PHE A 134 -7.42 12.75 10.52
CA PHE A 134 -8.76 13.29 10.29
C PHE A 134 -9.25 14.16 11.45
N PHE A 135 -9.02 13.75 12.70
CA PHE A 135 -9.34 14.57 13.86
C PHE A 135 -8.67 15.95 13.80
N TYR A 136 -7.35 16.00 13.56
CA TYR A 136 -6.63 17.27 13.39
C TYR A 136 -7.05 18.06 12.16
N LEU A 137 -7.41 17.38 11.07
CA LEU A 137 -7.94 18.04 9.87
C LEU A 137 -9.24 18.79 10.19
N PHE A 138 -10.18 18.14 10.88
CA PHE A 138 -11.44 18.77 11.27
C PHE A 138 -11.24 19.89 12.30
N SER A 139 -10.33 19.70 13.27
CA SER A 139 -9.98 20.76 14.23
C SER A 139 -9.26 21.96 13.60
N SER A 140 -8.73 21.83 12.38
CA SER A 140 -8.07 22.93 11.66
C SER A 140 -9.04 23.87 10.94
N PHE A 141 -10.31 23.49 10.77
CA PHE A 141 -11.33 24.38 10.20
C PHE A 141 -11.89 25.39 11.21
N SER A 142 -11.51 25.28 12.49
CA SER A 142 -11.84 26.26 13.51
C SER A 142 -11.01 27.54 13.34
N ALA A 143 -11.64 28.71 13.53
CA ALA A 143 -10.98 30.02 13.36
C ALA A 143 -9.77 30.22 14.30
N ASP A 144 -9.85 29.69 15.51
CA ASP A 144 -8.74 29.60 16.44
C ASP A 144 -8.30 28.14 16.55
N ILE A 145 -7.04 27.89 16.18
CA ILE A 145 -6.46 26.55 16.19
C ILE A 145 -6.14 26.14 17.63
N PRO A 146 -6.63 25.00 18.14
CA PRO A 146 -6.53 24.68 19.57
C PRO A 146 -5.09 24.43 20.04
N TRP A 147 -4.16 24.08 19.14
CA TRP A 147 -2.73 23.93 19.44
C TRP A 147 -1.90 25.20 19.22
N ALA A 148 -2.51 26.34 18.87
CA ALA A 148 -1.81 27.62 18.74
C ALA A 148 -1.59 28.34 20.07
N SER A 149 -2.34 27.97 21.11
CA SER A 149 -2.29 28.60 22.44
C SER A 149 -2.36 27.55 23.53
N CYS A 150 -1.54 27.71 24.57
CA CYS A 150 -1.50 26.79 25.71
C CYS A 150 -2.58 27.05 26.77
N LYS A 151 -3.70 27.70 26.40
CA LYS A 151 -4.80 28.11 27.31
C LYS A 151 -5.95 27.11 27.37
N ASN A 152 -5.68 25.83 27.13
CA ASN A 152 -6.70 24.81 27.14
C ASN A 152 -6.79 24.08 28.49
N SER A 153 -7.94 23.46 28.77
CA SER A 153 -8.18 22.73 30.03
C SER A 153 -7.34 21.47 30.20
N TRP A 154 -6.77 20.94 29.10
CA TRP A 154 -5.89 19.78 29.11
C TRP A 154 -4.40 20.13 29.30
N ASN A 155 -4.03 21.41 29.21
CA ASN A 155 -2.64 21.84 29.35
C ASN A 155 -2.21 21.82 30.83
N THR A 156 -1.10 21.14 31.12
CA THR A 156 -0.44 21.24 32.43
C THR A 156 0.50 22.45 32.48
N GLY A 157 0.78 22.97 33.68
CA GLY A 157 1.49 24.25 33.92
C GLY A 157 2.93 24.36 33.38
N PHE A 158 3.43 23.35 32.68
CA PHE A 158 4.72 23.30 32.00
C PHE A 158 4.61 23.70 30.51
N SER A 159 3.86 24.76 30.22
CA SER A 159 3.63 25.20 28.84
C SER A 159 4.81 26.06 28.33
N PHE A 160 5.89 25.41 27.88
CA PHE A 160 7.01 26.09 27.22
C PHE A 160 6.67 26.36 25.75
N PHE A 161 6.05 27.51 25.46
CA PHE A 161 5.79 27.95 24.08
C PHE A 161 7.12 28.38 23.43
N LYS A 162 7.76 27.48 22.67
CA LYS A 162 8.85 27.89 21.77
C LYS A 162 8.23 28.54 20.53
N PRO A 163 8.57 29.79 20.18
CA PRO A 163 8.11 30.41 18.95
C PRO A 163 8.58 29.60 17.73
N LEU A 164 7.66 29.40 16.78
CA LEU A 164 7.73 28.58 15.55
C LEU A 164 8.84 28.95 14.54
N HIS A 165 9.88 29.69 14.93
CA HIS A 165 10.95 30.09 14.01
C HIS A 165 12.06 29.03 13.86
N GLN A 166 12.09 27.99 14.70
CA GLN A 166 13.23 27.05 14.71
C GLN A 166 12.88 25.62 15.14
N SER A 167 11.80 25.05 14.59
CA SER A 167 11.54 23.61 14.71
C SER A 167 11.37 22.97 13.34
N THR A 168 12.30 22.08 13.03
CA THR A 168 12.24 21.15 11.90
C THR A 168 10.93 20.37 11.99
N LYS A 169 10.21 20.19 10.88
CA LYS A 169 8.88 19.55 10.77
C LYS A 169 8.72 18.18 11.45
N ALA A 170 9.82 17.56 11.90
CA ALA A 170 9.83 16.36 12.74
C ALA A 170 9.22 16.58 14.14
N ASP A 171 9.12 17.83 14.62
CA ASP A 171 8.62 18.14 15.95
C ASP A 171 7.08 18.27 16.01
N PHE A 172 6.37 18.29 14.88
CA PHE A 172 4.92 18.52 14.87
C PHE A 172 4.14 17.45 15.64
N PHE A 173 4.56 16.19 15.56
CA PHE A 173 3.95 15.09 16.32
C PHE A 173 4.32 15.12 17.82
N GLN A 174 5.49 15.65 18.17
CA GLN A 174 5.92 15.78 19.56
C GLN A 174 5.24 16.97 20.26
N VAL A 175 5.14 18.12 19.60
CA VAL A 175 4.57 19.35 20.16
C VAL A 175 3.09 19.18 20.53
N VAL A 176 2.34 18.41 19.73
CA VAL A 176 0.91 18.20 19.97
C VAL A 176 0.65 17.17 21.08
N VAL A 177 1.55 16.22 21.30
CA VAL A 177 1.44 15.21 22.37
C VAL A 177 1.98 15.73 23.71
N LEU A 178 2.85 16.75 23.69
CA LEU A 178 3.44 17.37 24.88
C LEU A 178 2.71 18.65 25.35
N CYS A 179 1.59 19.03 24.73
CA CYS A 179 0.73 20.12 25.21
C CYS A 179 -0.41 19.58 26.09
#